data_AF-A0A3M6D8C2-F1
#
_entry.id   AF-A0A3M6D8C2-F1
#
_cell.length_a   1.000
_cell.length_b   1.000
_cell.length_c   1.000
_cell.angle_alpha   90.00
_cell.angle_beta   90.00
_cell.angle_gamma   90.00
#
_symmetry.space_group_name_H-M   'P 1'
#
loop_
_entity.id
_entity.type
_entity.pdbx_description
1 polymer ?
#
loop_
_entity_poly.entity_id
_entity_poly.type
_entity_poly.pdbx_seq_one_letter_code
_entity_poly.pdbx_strand_id
1 'polypeptide(L)'
;MEVSTKPGAIHHIEASRSLGVVESALRRWVNQLQQERTGVTPQSKALTPEQQKIQELEARIARLEREKSILKKATALLMSEEHERTR
;
A
#
# COMPACT_ATOMS: atom_id res chain seq x y z
N MET A 1 -37.95 -5.24 -9.34
CA MET A 1 -36.81 -4.68 -8.59
C MET A 1 -35.84 -4.10 -9.60
N GLU A 2 -36.03 -2.85 -10.01
CA GLU A 2 -35.09 -2.18 -10.91
C GLU A 2 -33.96 -1.59 -10.06
N VAL A 3 -32.76 -2.15 -10.20
CA VAL A 3 -31.58 -1.63 -9.51
C VAL A 3 -31.16 -0.36 -10.24
N SER A 4 -31.67 0.78 -9.78
CA SER A 4 -31.30 2.13 -10.22
C SER A 4 -29.81 2.37 -9.93
N THR A 5 -28.95 1.82 -10.78
CA THR A 5 -27.52 2.01 -10.67
C THR A 5 -27.15 3.17 -11.57
N LYS A 6 -26.75 4.30 -10.97
CA LYS A 6 -26.38 5.53 -11.69
C LYS A 6 -25.35 5.21 -12.80
N PRO A 7 -25.47 5.79 -14.01
CA PRO A 7 -24.70 5.38 -15.20
C PRO A 7 -23.17 5.43 -15.04
N GLY A 8 -22.63 6.21 -14.09
CA GLY A 8 -21.19 6.23 -13.80
C GLY A 8 -20.66 5.08 -12.93
N ALA A 9 -21.53 4.23 -12.39
CA ALA A 9 -21.10 3.20 -11.44
C ALA A 9 -20.43 1.99 -12.10
N ILE A 10 -20.89 1.60 -13.29
CA ILE A 10 -20.35 0.46 -14.03
C ILE A 10 -18.93 0.80 -14.54
N HIS A 11 -18.73 2.03 -15.01
CA HIS A 11 -17.43 2.51 -15.47
C HIS A 11 -16.36 2.55 -14.37
N HIS A 12 -16.74 2.87 -13.12
CA HIS A 12 -15.79 2.87 -12.01
C HIS A 12 -15.35 1.46 -11.61
N ILE A 13 -16.23 0.46 -11.71
CA ILE A 13 -15.89 -0.95 -11.41
C ILE A 13 -14.91 -1.51 -12.44
N GLU A 14 -15.13 -1.20 -13.72
CA GLU A 14 -14.26 -1.64 -14.81
C GLU A 14 -12.89 -0.94 -14.77
N ALA A 15 -12.90 0.38 -14.54
CA ALA A 15 -11.67 1.15 -14.37
C ALA A 15 -10.89 0.71 -13.12
N SER A 16 -11.55 0.41 -12.00
CA SER A 16 -10.88 -0.04 -10.78
C SER A 16 -10.22 -1.41 -10.96
N ARG A 17 -10.90 -2.34 -11.67
CA ARG A 17 -10.33 -3.65 -12.03
C ARG A 17 -9.13 -3.53 -12.96
N SER A 18 -9.20 -2.65 -13.96
CA SER A 18 -8.10 -2.42 -14.91
C SER A 18 -6.87 -1.78 -14.26
N LEU A 19 -7.08 -0.91 -13.28
CA LEU A 19 -6.03 -0.23 -12.54
C LEU A 19 -5.55 -1.03 -11.31
N GLY A 20 -6.17 -2.18 -11.00
CA GLY A 20 -5.84 -2.96 -9.80
C GLY A 20 -6.14 -2.25 -8.49
N VAL A 21 -7.04 -1.26 -8.48
CA VAL A 21 -7.41 -0.48 -7.30
C VAL A 21 -8.80 -0.83 -6.82
N VAL A 22 -9.07 -0.60 -5.54
CA VAL A 22 -10.43 -0.76 -4.99
C VAL A 22 -11.33 0.34 -5.53
N GLU A 23 -12.54 -0.02 -5.99
CA GLU A 23 -13.52 0.90 -6.57
C GLU A 23 -13.81 2.12 -5.68
N SER A 24 -13.84 1.94 -4.35
CA SER A 24 -14.05 3.01 -3.38
C SER A 24 -12.92 4.05 -3.39
N ALA A 25 -11.67 3.63 -3.60
CA ALA A 25 -10.53 4.54 -3.74
C ALA A 25 -10.65 5.36 -5.03
N LEU A 26 -11.00 4.71 -6.14
CA LEU A 26 -11.21 5.38 -7.42
C LEU A 26 -12.33 6.42 -7.34
N ARG A 27 -13.46 6.07 -6.71
CA ARG A 27 -14.57 7.02 -6.48
C ARG A 27 -14.15 8.23 -5.65
N ARG A 28 -13.36 8.02 -4.59
CA ARG A 28 -12.83 9.12 -3.78
C ARG A 28 -11.93 10.04 -4.60
N TRP A 29 -11.01 9.49 -5.40
CA TRP A 29 -10.12 10.28 -6.24
C TRP A 29 -10.86 11.08 -7.33
N VAL A 30 -11.87 10.48 -7.96
CA VAL A 30 -12.71 11.19 -8.94
C VAL A 30 -13.46 12.35 -8.29
N ASN A 31 -14.05 12.12 -7.11
CA ASN A 31 -14.73 13.18 -6.37
C ASN A 31 -13.77 14.28 -5.91
N GLN A 32 -12.55 13.90 -5.51
CA GLN A 32 -11.50 14.84 -5.12
C GLN A 32 -11.07 15.72 -6.30
N LEU A 33 -10.82 15.10 -7.46
CA LEU A 33 -10.47 15.80 -8.71
C LEU A 33 -11.59 16.74 -9.17
N GLN A 34 -12.85 16.34 -9.00
CA GLN A 34 -14.00 17.19 -9.33
C GLN A 34 -14.07 18.42 -8.42
N GLN A 35 -13.80 18.26 -7.12
CA GLN A 35 -13.76 19.37 -6.16
C GLN A 35 -12.61 20.35 -6.47
N GLU A 36 -11.43 19.82 -6.78
CA GLU A 36 -10.27 20.63 -7.19
C GLU A 36 -10.55 21.45 -8.46
N ARG A 37 -11.22 20.86 -9.45
CA ARG A 37 -11.66 21.55 -10.68
C ARG A 37 -12.66 22.66 -10.41
N THR A 38 -13.46 22.55 -9.34
CA THR A 38 -14.40 23.61 -8.91
C THR A 38 -13.75 24.67 -8.02
N GLY A 39 -12.42 24.68 -7.90
CA GLY A 39 -11.67 25.67 -7.12
C GLY A 39 -11.64 25.38 -5.61
N VAL A 40 -12.15 24.23 -5.17
CA VAL A 40 -12.00 23.77 -3.79
C VAL A 40 -10.59 23.21 -3.65
N THR A 41 -9.67 24.05 -3.18
CA THR A 41 -8.31 23.59 -2.89
C THR A 41 -8.38 22.63 -1.70
N PRO A 42 -7.81 21.42 -1.80
CA PRO A 42 -7.75 20.50 -0.68
C PRO A 42 -6.96 21.18 0.44
N GLN A 43 -7.57 21.37 1.61
CA GLN A 43 -6.79 21.68 2.81
C GLN A 43 -5.92 20.47 3.13
N SER A 44 -4.74 20.36 2.53
CA SER A 44 -3.73 19.38 2.94
C SER A 44 -3.14 19.83 4.29
N LYS A 45 -3.91 19.61 5.36
CA LYS A 45 -3.45 19.78 6.74
C LYS A 45 -2.78 18.50 7.19
N ALA A 46 -1.47 18.56 7.43
CA ALA A 46 -0.68 17.54 8.09
C ALA A 46 -0.69 16.16 7.38
N LEU A 47 0.31 15.33 7.68
CA LEU A 47 0.39 13.97 7.18
C LEU A 47 -0.95 13.25 7.47
N THR A 48 -1.67 12.82 6.42
CA THR A 48 -2.97 12.17 6.61
C THR A 48 -2.81 10.92 7.49
N PRO A 49 -3.80 10.51 8.31
CA PRO A 49 -3.67 9.33 9.17
C PRO A 49 -3.29 8.06 8.41
N GLU A 50 -3.76 7.94 7.16
CA GLU A 50 -3.38 6.86 6.25
C GLU A 50 -1.89 6.92 5.87
N GLN A 51 -1.36 8.10 5.54
CA GLN A 51 0.08 8.28 5.26
C GLN A 51 0.96 8.06 6.50
N GLN A 52 0.51 8.47 7.69
CA GLN A 52 1.17 8.13 8.95
C GLN A 52 1.25 6.62 9.13
N LYS A 53 0.15 5.92 8.86
CA LYS A 53 0.11 4.46 8.99
C LYS A 53 1.01 3.77 7.97
N ILE A 54 1.06 4.27 6.74
CA ILE A 54 1.96 3.77 5.69
C ILE A 54 3.42 3.91 6.15
N GLN A 55 3.84 5.08 6.64
CA GLN A 55 5.22 5.28 7.12
C GLN A 55 5.58 4.39 8.32
N GLU A 56 4.65 4.22 9.26
CA GLU A 56 4.85 3.32 10.41
C GLU A 56 5.06 1.87 9.94
N LEU A 57 4.24 1.42 8.99
CA LEU A 57 4.33 0.07 8.43
C LEU A 57 5.62 -0.12 7.63
N GLU A 58 6.00 0.83 6.79
CA GLU A 58 7.26 0.82 6.04
C GLU A 58 8.48 0.73 6.97
N ALA A 59 8.51 1.55 8.02
CA ALA A 59 9.58 1.52 9.01
C ALA A 59 9.66 0.16 9.73
N ARG A 60 8.51 -0.44 10.06
CA ARG A 60 8.44 -1.75 10.70
C ARG A 60 8.91 -2.87 9.77
N ILE A 61 8.52 -2.84 8.49
CA ILE A 61 8.97 -3.79 7.48
C ILE A 61 10.50 -3.70 7.32
N ALA A 62 11.04 -2.50 7.14
CA ALA A 62 12.49 -2.30 6.98
C ALA A 62 13.30 -2.83 8.19
N ARG A 63 12.77 -2.70 9.41
CA ARG A 63 13.36 -3.29 10.61
C ARG A 63 13.36 -4.82 10.56
N LEU A 64 12.20 -5.43 10.28
CA LEU A 64 12.05 -6.89 10.23
C LEU A 64 12.92 -7.51 9.14
N GLU A 65 13.03 -6.87 7.98
CA GLU A 65 13.89 -7.34 6.89
C GLU A 65 15.37 -7.32 7.29
N ARG A 66 15.81 -6.28 8.01
CA ARG A 66 17.17 -6.22 8.55
C ARG A 66 17.44 -7.35 9.55
N GLU A 67 16.54 -7.57 10.50
CA GLU A 67 16.66 -8.64 11.50
C GLU A 67 16.70 -10.03 10.83
N LYS A 68 15.80 -10.26 9.86
CA LYS A 68 15.79 -11.50 9.05
C LYS A 68 17.09 -11.69 8.28
N SER A 69 17.65 -10.63 7.69
CA SER A 69 18.94 -10.69 7.00
C SER A 69 20.07 -11.05 7.95
N ILE A 70 20.11 -10.46 9.15
CA ILE A 70 21.13 -10.77 10.16
C ILE A 70 21.04 -12.24 10.56
N LEU A 71 19.84 -12.71 10.87
CA LEU A 71 19.62 -14.10 11.27
C LEU A 71 20.07 -15.08 10.18
N LYS A 72 19.68 -14.84 8.93
CA LYS A 72 20.11 -15.66 7.79
C LYS A 72 21.63 -15.72 7.65
N LYS A 73 22.32 -14.59 7.81
CA LYS A 73 23.78 -14.53 7.76
C LYS A 73 24.41 -15.32 8.91
N ALA A 74 23.90 -15.17 10.13
CA ALA A 74 24.37 -15.92 11.29
C ALA A 74 24.18 -17.43 11.11
N THR A 75 23.01 -17.87 10.63
CA THR A 75 22.76 -19.29 10.33
C THR A 75 23.72 -19.81 9.25
N ALA A 76 23.94 -19.06 8.18
CA ALA A 76 24.88 -19.45 7.13
C ALA A 76 26.32 -19.61 7.67
N LEU A 77 26.76 -18.67 8.52
CA LEU A 77 28.07 -18.73 9.17
C LEU A 77 28.21 -19.95 10.10
N LEU A 78 27.21 -20.21 10.94
CA LEU A 78 27.22 -21.37 11.84
C LEU A 78 27.27 -22.69 11.06
N MET A 79 26.51 -22.79 9.97
CA MET A 79 26.57 -23.96 9.09
C MET A 79 27.95 -24.10 8.45
N SER A 80 28.57 -23.03 7.95
CA SER A 80 29.94 -23.13 7.40
C SER A 80 30.96 -23.57 8.45
N GLU A 81 30.88 -23.06 9.67
CA GLU A 81 31.76 -23.43 10.79
C GLU A 81 31.60 -24.91 11.19
N GLU A 82 30.40 -25.48 11.08
CA GLU A 82 30.17 -26.91 11.30
C GLU A 82 30.81 -27.78 10.22
N HIS A 83 30.71 -27.38 8.95
CA HIS A 83 31.31 -28.11 7.84
C HIS A 83 32.84 -28.05 7.87
N GLU A 84 33.45 -26.94 8.29
CA GLU A 84 34.92 -26.85 8.43
C GLU A 84 35.44 -27.66 9.63
N ARG A 85 34.67 -27.80 10.72
CA ARG A 85 35.06 -28.65 11.87
C ARG A 85 34.93 -30.15 11.62
N THR A 86 34.16 -30.55 10.61
CA THR A 86 33.86 -31.96 10.30
C THR A 86 34.66 -32.51 9.12
N ARG A 87 35.49 -31.69 8.47
CA ARG A 87 36.54 -32.12 7.52
C ARG A 87 37.84 -32.42 8.23
#